data_AF-A0A2A4Z8W5-F1
#
_entry.id   AF-A0A2A4Z8W5-F1
#
_cell.length_a   1.000
_cell.length_b   1.000
_cell.length_c   1.000
_cell.angle_alpha   90.00
_cell.angle_beta   90.00
_cell.angle_gamma   90.00
#
_symmetry.space_group_name_H-M   'P 1'
#
loop_
_entity.id
_entity.type
_entity.pdbx_description
1 polymer ?
#
loop_
_entity_poly.entity_id
_entity_poly.type
_entity_poly.pdbx_seq_one_letter_code
_entity_poly.pdbx_strand_id
1 'polypeptide(L)'
;MLLRVTALLSLFAISFGCLTEVRAEEVAPRTETTSEALHKAQSDALKGIVTNIMPTLSQDEATHFLTMYKNYTMYSMVKAVSKDVGGAVQACVDNNKDMAKDLQDRFKRWDESVGGTMKDSLAGVTNMALAQNYMPQKDVNVLFKLVDEVRAVNSSRFETAPVTTPEACEFMMSQMDQTQESMRHLLKMTLLSYANVLRATQK
;
A
#
# COMPACT_ATOMS: atom_id res chain seq x y z
N MET A 1 32.57 -22.76 -9.72
CA MET A 1 31.71 -23.01 -8.54
C MET A 1 30.36 -22.39 -8.82
N LEU A 2 29.42 -23.20 -9.31
CA LEU A 2 28.02 -22.83 -9.53
C LEU A 2 27.23 -23.17 -8.26
N LEU A 3 26.31 -22.28 -7.87
CA LEU A 3 25.05 -22.67 -7.23
C LEU A 3 24.01 -21.55 -7.49
N ARG A 4 23.12 -21.81 -8.45
CA ARG A 4 21.75 -21.31 -8.49
C ARG A 4 20.86 -22.35 -7.78
N VAL A 5 19.70 -21.92 -7.28
CA VAL A 5 18.39 -22.63 -7.17
C VAL A 5 17.66 -22.10 -5.91
N THR A 6 16.69 -21.18 -6.05
CA THR A 6 15.23 -21.41 -6.05
C THR A 6 14.67 -22.09 -4.78
N ALA A 7 13.88 -21.37 -3.98
CA ALA A 7 12.89 -21.96 -3.07
C ALA A 7 11.72 -20.98 -2.83
N LEU A 8 10.71 -21.11 -3.69
CA LEU A 8 9.31 -20.77 -3.44
C LEU A 8 8.68 -21.84 -2.54
N LEU A 9 7.64 -21.43 -1.80
CA LEU A 9 6.45 -22.22 -1.44
C LEU A 9 6.68 -23.61 -0.84
N SER A 10 6.49 -23.75 0.47
CA SER A 10 5.91 -24.94 1.13
C SER A 10 5.72 -24.68 2.63
N LEU A 11 4.70 -25.34 3.20
CA LEU A 11 4.36 -25.49 4.64
C LEU A 11 3.35 -24.48 5.18
N PHE A 12 2.06 -24.84 5.11
CA PHE A 12 1.35 -25.40 6.27
C PHE A 12 0.07 -26.10 5.78
N ALA A 13 0.18 -27.42 5.60
CA ALA A 13 -0.96 -28.32 5.63
C ALA A 13 -0.74 -29.22 6.85
N ILE A 14 -1.42 -28.91 7.95
CA ILE A 14 -1.64 -29.83 9.05
C ILE A 14 -3.15 -29.94 9.22
N SER A 15 -3.69 -31.04 8.71
CA SER A 15 -5.00 -31.55 9.08
C SER A 15 -4.77 -32.77 9.97
N PHE A 16 -5.35 -32.78 11.18
CA PHE A 16 -6.11 -33.90 11.72
C PHE A 16 -6.68 -33.55 13.12
N GLY A 17 -8.02 -33.58 13.20
CA GLY A 17 -8.72 -34.29 14.28
C GLY A 17 -8.94 -33.59 15.62
N CYS A 18 -9.92 -32.68 15.69
CA CYS A 18 -10.78 -32.62 16.87
C CYS A 18 -12.21 -32.31 16.44
N LEU A 19 -13.06 -33.34 16.41
CA LEU A 19 -14.51 -33.19 16.34
C LEU A 19 -14.96 -32.54 17.65
N THR A 20 -15.29 -31.25 17.57
CA THR A 20 -16.16 -30.59 18.54
C THR A 20 -17.39 -30.12 17.77
N GLU A 21 -18.56 -30.51 18.26
CA GLU A 21 -19.85 -29.99 17.78
C GLU A 21 -19.88 -28.47 18.05
N VAL A 22 -19.52 -27.68 17.04
CA VAL A 22 -19.75 -26.25 17.05
C VAL A 22 -21.23 -26.04 16.81
N ARG A 23 -21.94 -25.74 17.90
CA ARG A 23 -23.29 -25.21 17.91
C ARG A 23 -23.30 -23.97 17.00
N ALA A 24 -24.02 -24.06 15.88
CA ALA A 24 -24.23 -22.94 14.96
C ALA A 24 -24.92 -21.81 15.72
N GLU A 25 -24.13 -20.81 16.12
CA GLU A 25 -24.64 -19.52 16.55
C GLU A 25 -25.14 -18.80 15.30
N GLU A 26 -26.40 -18.38 15.33
CA GLU A 26 -27.09 -17.72 14.23
C GLU A 26 -26.44 -16.35 14.00
N VAL A 27 -25.42 -16.31 13.13
CA VAL A 27 -24.75 -15.07 12.72
C VAL A 27 -25.76 -14.24 11.96
N ALA A 28 -26.20 -13.13 12.57
CA ALA A 28 -27.07 -12.15 11.95
C ALA A 28 -26.53 -11.73 10.55
N PRO A 29 -27.40 -11.36 9.59
CA PRO A 29 -26.98 -11.08 8.22
C PRO A 29 -25.97 -9.94 8.23
N ARG A 30 -24.73 -10.27 7.88
CA ARG A 30 -23.63 -9.30 7.78
C ARG A 30 -24.00 -8.24 6.75
N THR A 31 -23.72 -6.99 7.07
CA THR A 31 -23.70 -5.78 6.20
C THR A 31 -22.70 -5.87 5.03
N GLU A 32 -22.39 -7.08 4.53
CA GLU A 32 -21.42 -7.37 3.47
C GLU A 32 -21.84 -6.81 2.11
N THR A 33 -23.13 -6.59 1.87
CA THR A 33 -23.64 -6.11 0.57
C THR A 33 -23.25 -4.67 0.25
N THR A 34 -23.03 -3.80 1.25
CA THR A 34 -22.71 -2.38 1.01
C THR A 34 -21.24 -2.10 0.75
N SER A 35 -20.32 -2.79 1.44
CA SER A 35 -18.87 -2.58 1.26
C SER A 35 -18.38 -3.13 -0.08
N GLU A 36 -18.87 -4.31 -0.48
CA GLU A 36 -18.51 -4.92 -1.76
C GLU A 36 -19.06 -4.11 -2.95
N ALA A 37 -20.31 -3.64 -2.86
CA ALA A 37 -20.90 -2.78 -3.89
C ALA A 37 -20.13 -1.46 -4.04
N LEU A 38 -19.71 -0.84 -2.92
CA LEU A 38 -18.90 0.37 -2.93
C LEU A 38 -17.52 0.15 -3.56
N HIS A 39 -16.81 -0.92 -3.15
CA HIS A 39 -15.53 -1.30 -3.73
C HIS A 39 -15.64 -1.49 -5.24
N LYS A 40 -16.67 -2.20 -5.69
CA LYS A 40 -16.93 -2.45 -7.10
C LYS A 40 -17.17 -1.13 -7.85
N ALA A 41 -18.04 -0.26 -7.33
CA ALA A 41 -18.35 1.01 -7.96
C ALA A 41 -17.11 1.91 -8.11
N GLN A 42 -16.27 2.01 -7.08
CA GLN A 42 -15.03 2.79 -7.12
C GLN A 42 -14.00 2.19 -8.08
N SER A 43 -13.86 0.85 -8.08
CA SER A 43 -12.97 0.14 -9.00
C SER A 43 -13.41 0.30 -10.46
N ASP A 44 -14.72 0.22 -10.73
CA ASP A 44 -15.30 0.43 -12.06
C ASP A 44 -15.11 1.88 -12.51
N ALA A 45 -15.30 2.87 -11.63
CA ALA A 45 -15.07 4.28 -11.94
C ALA A 45 -13.60 4.54 -12.29
N LEU A 46 -12.67 4.00 -11.48
CA LEU A 46 -11.23 4.09 -11.73
C LEU A 46 -10.86 3.45 -13.08
N LYS A 47 -11.35 2.24 -13.32
CA LYS A 47 -11.17 1.53 -14.60
C LYS A 47 -11.74 2.34 -15.77
N GLY A 48 -12.89 2.97 -15.60
CA GLY A 48 -13.53 3.81 -16.60
C GLY A 48 -12.64 4.98 -17.02
N ILE A 49 -12.07 5.71 -16.06
CA ILE A 49 -11.14 6.83 -16.35
C ILE A 49 -9.95 6.34 -17.18
N VAL A 50 -9.29 5.27 -16.73
CA VAL A 50 -8.10 4.71 -17.43
C VAL A 50 -8.47 4.20 -18.82
N THR A 51 -9.58 3.49 -18.97
CA THR A 51 -10.02 2.92 -20.25
C THR A 51 -10.41 4.00 -21.25
N ASN A 52 -10.97 5.12 -20.78
CA ASN A 52 -11.42 6.21 -21.64
C ASN A 52 -10.27 7.11 -22.10
N ILE A 53 -9.28 7.37 -21.24
CA ILE A 53 -8.17 8.27 -21.60
C ILE A 53 -7.13 7.57 -22.47
N MET A 54 -6.76 6.32 -22.16
CA MET A 54 -5.62 5.65 -22.82
C MET A 54 -5.67 5.64 -24.36
N PRO A 55 -6.83 5.38 -25.02
CA PRO A 55 -6.90 5.38 -26.48
C PRO A 55 -6.73 6.76 -27.13
N THR A 56 -6.87 7.85 -26.35
CA THR A 56 -6.76 9.23 -26.87
C THR A 56 -5.36 9.81 -26.76
N LEU A 57 -4.45 9.09 -26.10
CA LEU A 57 -3.09 9.56 -25.84
C LEU A 57 -2.14 9.15 -26.97
N SER A 58 -1.23 10.04 -27.33
CA SER A 58 -0.02 9.65 -28.05
C SER A 58 0.82 8.69 -27.20
N GLN A 59 1.81 8.04 -27.82
CA GLN A 59 2.68 7.10 -27.11
C GLN A 59 3.42 7.74 -25.93
N ASP A 60 3.91 8.98 -26.10
CA ASP A 60 4.62 9.72 -25.06
C ASP A 60 3.67 10.12 -23.93
N GLU A 61 2.47 10.63 -24.26
CA GLU A 61 1.45 10.98 -23.27
C GLU A 61 0.98 9.74 -22.49
N ALA A 62 0.79 8.61 -23.16
CA ALA A 62 0.44 7.34 -22.54
C ALA A 62 1.53 6.85 -21.57
N THR A 63 2.79 6.97 -21.96
CA THR A 63 3.94 6.60 -21.11
C THR A 63 4.01 7.52 -19.89
N HIS A 64 3.83 8.82 -20.08
CA HIS A 64 3.78 9.79 -19.00
C HIS A 64 2.61 9.51 -18.04
N PHE A 65 1.40 9.31 -18.57
CA PHE A 65 0.20 8.98 -17.79
C PHE A 65 0.39 7.72 -16.95
N LEU A 66 0.88 6.63 -17.57
CA LEU A 66 1.11 5.37 -16.86
C LEU A 66 2.18 5.51 -15.78
N THR A 67 3.21 6.32 -16.01
CA THR A 67 4.25 6.62 -15.00
C THR A 67 3.62 7.36 -13.81
N MET A 68 2.88 8.44 -14.08
CA MET A 68 2.19 9.22 -13.05
C MET A 68 1.22 8.36 -12.23
N TYR A 69 0.39 7.57 -12.92
CA TYR A 69 -0.60 6.69 -12.30
C TYR A 69 0.04 5.61 -11.42
N LYS A 70 1.07 4.92 -11.92
CA LYS A 70 1.82 3.91 -11.15
C LYS A 70 2.49 4.53 -9.93
N ASN A 71 3.10 5.70 -10.10
CA ASN A 71 3.78 6.38 -9.01
C ASN A 71 2.79 6.80 -7.91
N TYR A 72 1.63 7.35 -8.26
CA TYR A 72 0.60 7.68 -7.28
C TYR A 72 0.06 6.43 -6.57
N THR A 73 -0.18 5.34 -7.31
CA THR A 73 -0.67 4.07 -6.74
C THR A 73 0.31 3.50 -5.72
N MET A 74 1.61 3.56 -5.99
CA MET A 74 2.66 3.14 -5.07
C MET A 74 2.73 4.06 -3.84
N TYR A 75 2.68 5.37 -4.04
CA TYR A 75 2.59 6.35 -2.94
C TYR A 75 1.39 6.05 -2.02
N SER A 76 0.20 5.88 -2.59
CA SER A 76 -1.03 5.55 -1.85
C SER A 76 -0.89 4.26 -1.04
N MET A 77 -0.24 3.23 -1.61
CA MET A 77 0.05 1.98 -0.91
C MET A 77 0.93 2.19 0.31
N VAL A 78 2.05 2.88 0.15
CA VAL A 78 3.00 3.10 1.24
C VAL A 78 2.41 4.01 2.32
N LYS A 79 1.58 4.99 1.94
CA LYS A 79 0.81 5.82 2.87
C LYS A 79 -0.12 4.97 3.75
N ALA A 80 -0.82 4.00 3.16
CA ALA A 80 -1.67 3.08 3.92
C ALA A 80 -0.85 2.20 4.88
N VAL A 81 0.25 1.61 4.40
CA VAL A 81 1.14 0.78 5.24
C VAL A 81 1.71 1.58 6.42
N SER A 82 2.17 2.82 6.19
CA SER A 82 2.67 3.70 7.27
C SER A 82 1.59 3.95 8.34
N LYS A 83 0.33 4.19 7.91
CA LYS A 83 -0.80 4.32 8.83
C LYS A 83 -1.05 3.04 9.63
N ASP A 84 -1.01 1.88 8.98
CA ASP A 84 -1.26 0.59 9.64
C ASP A 84 -0.16 0.25 10.66
N VAL A 85 1.11 0.51 10.32
CA VAL A 85 2.24 0.36 11.25
C VAL A 85 2.07 1.30 12.45
N GLY A 86 1.70 2.57 12.22
CA GLY A 86 1.43 3.52 13.31
C GLY A 86 0.29 3.06 14.23
N GLY A 87 -0.77 2.48 13.66
CA GLY A 87 -1.87 1.88 14.41
C GLY A 87 -1.42 0.67 15.25
N ALA A 88 -0.60 -0.22 14.68
CA ALA A 88 -0.05 -1.38 15.39
C ALA A 88 0.90 -0.96 16.51
N VAL A 89 1.75 0.05 16.29
CA VAL A 89 2.63 0.64 17.31
C VAL A 89 1.80 1.20 18.46
N GLN A 90 0.74 1.96 18.17
CA GLN A 90 -0.13 2.50 19.20
C GLN A 90 -0.79 1.38 20.01
N ALA A 91 -1.30 0.33 19.36
CA ALA A 91 -1.88 -0.82 20.04
C ALA A 91 -0.85 -1.55 20.94
N CYS A 92 0.40 -1.71 20.48
CA CYS A 92 1.48 -2.29 21.29
C CYS A 92 1.83 -1.41 22.49
N VAL A 93 1.93 -0.08 22.32
CA VAL A 93 2.15 0.90 23.40
C VAL A 93 1.02 0.88 24.42
N ASP A 94 -0.22 0.66 23.97
CA ASP A 94 -1.38 0.62 24.85
C ASP A 94 -1.39 -0.61 25.76
N ASN A 95 -0.90 -1.74 25.26
CA ASN A 95 -0.89 -3.02 25.97
C ASN A 95 0.44 -3.36 26.68
N ASN A 96 1.57 -2.75 26.28
CA ASN A 96 2.90 -3.07 26.80
C ASN A 96 3.65 -1.78 27.20
N LYS A 97 3.37 -1.29 28.41
CA LYS A 97 3.82 0.05 28.88
C LYS A 97 5.33 0.13 29.11
N ASP A 98 5.96 -0.99 29.41
CA ASP A 98 7.40 -1.14 29.59
C ASP A 98 8.20 -0.88 28.30
N MET A 99 7.67 -1.28 27.14
CA MET A 99 8.30 -1.07 25.83
C MET A 99 7.76 0.15 25.06
N ALA A 100 6.85 0.92 25.66
CA ALA A 100 6.16 2.03 25.00
C ALA A 100 7.15 3.06 24.40
N LYS A 101 8.18 3.43 25.16
CA LYS A 101 9.18 4.41 24.73
C LYS A 101 9.97 3.91 23.52
N ASP A 102 10.46 2.67 23.57
CA ASP A 102 11.29 2.10 22.51
C ASP A 102 10.50 1.93 21.21
N LEU A 103 9.24 1.48 21.30
CA LEU A 103 8.32 1.39 20.17
C LEU A 103 8.05 2.75 19.52
N GLN A 104 7.72 3.77 20.31
CA GLN A 104 7.46 5.12 19.82
C GLN A 104 8.71 5.74 19.18
N ASP A 105 9.86 5.64 19.84
CA ASP A 105 11.12 6.16 19.34
C ASP A 105 11.53 5.45 18.05
N ARG A 106 11.34 4.12 17.96
CA ARG A 106 11.62 3.36 16.74
C ARG A 106 10.68 3.75 15.61
N PHE A 107 9.37 3.81 15.87
CA PHE A 107 8.38 4.19 14.87
C PHE A 107 8.64 5.61 14.35
N LYS A 108 8.96 6.56 15.23
CA LYS A 108 9.33 7.93 14.83
C LYS A 108 10.51 7.95 13.86
N ARG A 109 11.60 7.22 14.17
CA ARG A 109 12.76 7.12 13.25
C ARG A 109 12.39 6.47 11.92
N TRP A 110 11.53 5.45 11.95
CA TRP A 110 11.02 4.79 10.76
C TRP A 110 10.21 5.76 9.90
N ASP A 111 9.26 6.46 10.50
CA ASP A 111 8.34 7.38 9.85
C ASP A 111 9.06 8.62 9.30
N GLU A 112 10.04 9.18 10.01
CA GLU A 112 10.88 10.26 9.48
C GLU A 112 11.65 9.82 8.23
N SER A 113 12.19 8.59 8.24
CA SER A 113 12.99 8.03 7.14
C SER A 113 12.15 7.70 5.90
N VAL A 114 11.00 7.07 6.10
CA VAL A 114 10.04 6.75 5.02
C VAL A 114 9.31 8.00 4.55
N GLY A 115 8.87 8.84 5.49
CA GLY A 115 8.12 10.08 5.29
C GLY A 115 8.86 11.11 4.44
N GLY A 116 10.19 11.26 4.63
CA GLY A 116 11.02 12.07 3.73
C GLY A 116 10.92 11.61 2.28
N THR A 117 11.06 10.31 2.05
CA THR A 117 10.97 9.72 0.69
C THR A 117 9.55 9.85 0.12
N MET A 118 8.53 9.70 0.96
CA MET A 118 7.12 9.88 0.59
C MET A 118 6.80 11.31 0.17
N LYS A 119 7.36 12.31 0.87
CA LYS A 119 7.21 13.73 0.51
C LYS A 119 7.80 14.03 -0.87
N ASP A 120 9.03 13.58 -1.11
CA ASP A 120 9.69 13.76 -2.41
C ASP A 120 8.91 13.09 -3.55
N SER A 121 8.38 11.91 -3.26
CA SER A 121 7.58 11.13 -4.20
C SER A 121 6.26 11.82 -4.56
N LEU A 122 5.55 12.36 -3.57
CA LEU A 122 4.32 13.12 -3.79
C LEU A 122 4.60 14.38 -4.61
N ALA A 123 5.70 15.09 -4.30
CA ALA A 123 6.12 16.26 -5.07
C ALA A 123 6.41 15.88 -6.54
N GLY A 124 7.11 14.77 -6.78
CA GLY A 124 7.36 14.24 -8.12
C GLY A 124 6.08 13.92 -8.89
N VAL A 125 5.12 13.24 -8.26
CA VAL A 125 3.82 12.94 -8.88
C VAL A 125 2.99 14.19 -9.13
N THR A 126 2.99 15.13 -8.19
CA THR A 126 2.29 16.42 -8.34
C THR A 126 2.87 17.21 -9.51
N ASN A 127 4.20 17.23 -9.67
CA ASN A 127 4.83 17.90 -10.80
C ASN A 127 4.47 17.25 -12.14
N MET A 128 4.41 15.92 -12.21
CA MET A 128 3.91 15.22 -13.42
C MET A 128 2.44 15.57 -13.70
N ALA A 129 1.60 15.58 -12.67
CA ALA A 129 0.20 15.96 -12.79
C ALA A 129 0.03 17.40 -13.30
N LEU A 130 0.88 18.33 -12.87
CA LEU A 130 0.87 19.73 -13.33
C LEU A 130 1.42 19.90 -14.76
N ALA A 131 2.43 19.12 -15.12
CA ALA A 131 3.11 19.24 -16.42
C ALA A 131 2.31 18.63 -17.59
N GLN A 132 1.39 17.70 -17.31
CA GLN A 132 0.57 17.11 -18.37
C GLN A 132 -0.54 18.06 -18.84
N ASN A 133 -0.94 17.87 -20.10
CA ASN A 133 -1.99 18.63 -20.77
C ASN A 133 -3.11 17.76 -21.38
N TYR A 134 -3.05 16.44 -21.24
CA TYR A 134 -4.01 15.51 -21.83
C TYR A 134 -5.25 15.26 -20.95
N MET A 135 -5.21 15.64 -19.67
CA MET A 135 -6.30 15.49 -18.73
C MET A 135 -6.48 16.77 -17.89
N PRO A 136 -7.71 17.28 -17.70
CA PRO A 136 -7.96 18.39 -16.78
C PRO A 136 -7.50 18.07 -15.35
N GLN A 137 -6.93 19.05 -14.63
CA GLN A 137 -6.44 18.86 -13.26
C GLN A 137 -7.50 18.32 -12.30
N LYS A 138 -8.76 18.73 -12.47
CA LYS A 138 -9.88 18.21 -11.69
C LYS A 138 -10.03 16.68 -11.84
N ASP A 139 -9.79 16.15 -13.03
CA ASP A 139 -9.98 14.73 -13.34
C ASP A 139 -8.78 13.91 -12.86
N VAL A 140 -7.57 14.50 -12.88
CA VAL A 140 -6.39 13.92 -12.21
C VAL A 140 -6.61 13.79 -10.71
N ASN A 141 -7.18 14.83 -10.07
CA ASN A 141 -7.51 14.77 -8.64
C ASN A 141 -8.57 13.71 -8.33
N VAL A 142 -9.58 13.54 -9.19
CA VAL A 142 -10.57 12.47 -9.08
C VAL A 142 -9.91 11.10 -9.23
N LEU A 143 -9.02 10.92 -10.22
CA LEU A 143 -8.26 9.70 -10.42
C LEU A 143 -7.47 9.32 -9.16
N PHE A 144 -6.71 10.26 -8.59
CA PHE A 144 -5.94 10.06 -7.37
C PHE A 144 -6.81 9.73 -6.16
N LYS A 145 -7.93 10.44 -6.00
CA LYS A 145 -8.90 10.15 -4.94
C LYS A 145 -9.47 8.73 -5.06
N LEU A 146 -9.84 8.29 -6.26
CA LEU A 146 -10.35 6.93 -6.49
C LEU A 146 -9.31 5.86 -6.16
N VAL A 147 -8.02 6.11 -6.44
CA VAL A 147 -6.93 5.20 -6.02
C VAL A 147 -6.88 5.05 -4.50
N ASP A 148 -6.95 6.16 -3.76
CA ASP A 148 -6.98 6.15 -2.29
C ASP A 148 -8.24 5.46 -1.76
N GLU A 149 -9.40 5.70 -2.37
CA GLU A 149 -10.68 5.13 -1.96
C GLU A 149 -10.77 3.61 -2.19
N VAL A 150 -10.42 3.12 -3.39
CA VAL A 150 -10.39 1.69 -3.71
C VAL A 150 -9.51 0.96 -2.70
N ARG A 151 -8.36 1.54 -2.35
CA ARG A 151 -7.47 0.98 -1.34
C ARG A 151 -8.10 0.98 0.05
N ALA A 152 -8.68 2.09 0.49
CA ALA A 152 -9.29 2.20 1.81
C ALA A 152 -10.42 1.18 2.00
N VAL A 153 -11.29 1.02 0.99
CA VAL A 153 -12.36 0.02 1.04
C VAL A 153 -11.77 -1.39 1.05
N ASN A 154 -10.77 -1.68 0.20
CA ASN A 154 -10.13 -2.99 0.20
C ASN A 154 -9.48 -3.32 1.57
N SER A 155 -8.78 -2.38 2.19
CA SER A 155 -8.20 -2.56 3.54
C SER A 155 -9.27 -2.80 4.60
N SER A 156 -10.42 -2.12 4.53
CA SER A 156 -11.51 -2.27 5.51
C SER A 156 -12.19 -3.65 5.51
N ARG A 157 -11.98 -4.45 4.45
CA ARG A 157 -12.53 -5.81 4.35
C ARG A 157 -11.79 -6.81 5.23
N PHE A 158 -10.61 -6.46 5.72
CA PHE A 158 -9.80 -7.30 6.58
C PHE A 158 -9.95 -6.81 8.02
N GLU A 159 -10.61 -7.59 8.86
CA GLU A 159 -10.57 -7.37 10.31
C GLU A 159 -9.14 -7.65 10.79
N THR A 160 -8.38 -6.61 11.08
CA THR A 160 -7.03 -6.72 11.62
C THR A 160 -7.06 -6.39 13.11
N ALA A 161 -7.13 -7.43 13.95
CA ALA A 161 -6.79 -7.28 15.35
C ALA A 161 -5.26 -7.32 15.47
N PRO A 162 -4.57 -6.22 15.83
CA PRO A 162 -3.13 -6.25 16.00
C PRO A 162 -2.78 -7.21 17.12
N VAL A 163 -1.82 -8.10 16.88
CA VAL A 163 -1.28 -8.97 17.93
C VAL A 163 -0.37 -8.11 18.81
N THR A 164 -0.78 -7.91 20.07
CA THR A 164 -0.09 -7.01 21.01
C THR A 164 0.62 -7.77 22.13
N THR A 165 1.00 -9.04 21.93
CA THR A 165 1.86 -9.72 22.91
C THR A 165 3.26 -9.08 22.89
N PRO A 166 4.01 -9.10 24.01
CA PRO A 166 5.36 -8.54 24.05
C PRO A 166 6.24 -9.03 22.91
N GLU A 167 6.23 -10.33 22.63
CA GLU A 167 7.06 -10.95 21.58
C GLU A 167 6.67 -10.47 20.17
N ALA A 168 5.37 -10.25 19.93
CA ALA A 168 4.89 -9.72 18.67
C ALA A 168 5.28 -8.25 18.48
N CYS A 169 5.25 -7.45 19.55
CA CYS A 169 5.66 -6.05 19.53
C CYS A 169 7.18 -5.91 19.34
N GLU A 170 7.98 -6.78 19.98
CA GLU A 170 9.43 -6.88 19.74
C GLU A 170 9.74 -7.29 18.30
N PHE A 171 9.03 -8.30 17.79
CA PHE A 171 9.19 -8.73 16.40
C PHE A 171 8.84 -7.59 15.43
N MET A 172 7.72 -6.90 15.62
CA MET A 172 7.34 -5.73 14.82
C MET A 172 8.42 -4.65 14.86
N MET A 173 8.99 -4.37 16.04
CA MET A 173 10.08 -3.42 16.19
C MET A 173 11.30 -3.81 15.36
N SER A 174 11.68 -5.09 15.37
CA SER A 174 12.78 -5.61 14.53
C SER A 174 12.48 -5.54 13.03
N GLN A 175 11.21 -5.72 12.64
CA GLN A 175 10.78 -5.64 11.25
C GLN A 175 10.76 -4.20 10.73
N MET A 176 10.57 -3.20 11.61
CA MET A 176 10.72 -1.79 11.21
C MET A 176 12.14 -1.50 10.69
N ASP A 177 13.19 -2.09 11.28
CA ASP A 177 14.57 -1.96 10.77
C ASP A 177 14.74 -2.51 9.37
N GLN A 178 14.24 -3.72 9.13
CA GLN A 178 14.36 -4.39 7.84
C GLN A 178 13.55 -3.65 6.77
N THR A 179 12.30 -3.31 7.09
CA THR A 179 11.37 -2.69 6.15
C THR A 179 11.74 -1.25 5.83
N GLN A 180 12.39 -0.51 6.73
CA GLN A 180 12.81 0.87 6.47
C GLN A 180 13.63 0.98 5.17
N GLU A 181 14.69 0.19 5.04
CA GLU A 181 15.56 0.26 3.87
C GLU A 181 14.88 -0.34 2.62
N SER A 182 14.14 -1.44 2.77
CA SER A 182 13.39 -2.02 1.65
C SER A 182 12.32 -1.08 1.10
N MET A 183 11.59 -0.36 1.96
CA MET A 183 10.56 0.59 1.53
C MET A 183 11.17 1.84 0.91
N ARG A 184 12.26 2.38 1.48
CA ARG A 184 13.01 3.48 0.86
C ARG A 184 13.52 3.09 -0.53
N HIS A 185 14.08 1.88 -0.66
CA HIS A 185 14.54 1.37 -1.93
C HIS A 185 13.39 1.20 -2.92
N LEU A 186 12.28 0.58 -2.51
CA LEU A 186 11.09 0.42 -3.34
C LEU A 186 10.54 1.76 -3.83
N LEU A 187 10.40 2.74 -2.94
CA LEU A 187 9.94 4.08 -3.27
C LEU A 187 10.90 4.73 -4.29
N LYS A 188 12.22 4.69 -4.05
CA LYS A 188 13.22 5.26 -4.97
C LYS A 188 13.24 4.59 -6.35
N MET A 189 13.08 3.26 -6.39
CA MET A 189 13.09 2.48 -7.63
C MET A 189 11.79 2.58 -8.41
N THR A 190 10.66 2.73 -7.72
CA THR A 190 9.34 2.81 -8.37
C THR A 190 9.02 4.23 -8.77
N LEU A 191 9.40 5.23 -7.98
CA LEU A 191 8.98 6.62 -8.12
C LEU A 191 10.00 7.38 -8.96
N LEU A 192 10.40 6.75 -10.07
CA LEU A 192 11.24 7.37 -11.07
C LEU A 192 10.51 8.57 -11.65
N SER A 193 11.24 9.69 -11.79
CA SER A 193 10.77 10.80 -12.59
C SER A 193 10.60 10.36 -14.05
N TYR A 194 9.61 10.92 -14.76
CA TYR A 194 9.41 10.65 -16.18
C TYR A 194 10.68 10.89 -17.01
N ALA A 195 11.46 11.92 -16.67
CA ALA A 195 12.74 12.21 -17.32
C ALA A 195 13.77 11.07 -17.17
N ASN A 196 13.71 10.28 -16.10
CA ASN A 196 14.57 9.10 -15.93
C ASN A 196 14.06 7.91 -16.76
N VAL A 197 12.74 7.76 -16.89
CA VAL A 197 12.13 6.74 -17.77
C VAL A 197 12.53 7.00 -19.21
N LEU A 198 12.39 8.23 -19.70
CA LEU A 198 12.79 8.61 -21.06
C LEU A 198 14.27 8.33 -21.34
N ARG A 199 15.17 8.65 -20.39
CA ARG A 199 16.60 8.35 -20.52
C ARG A 199 16.90 6.85 -20.57
N ALA A 200 16.08 6.02 -19.92
CA ALA A 200 16.25 4.58 -19.93
C ALA A 200 15.76 3.94 -21.24
N THR A 201 14.75 4.51 -21.89
CA THR A 201 14.17 3.99 -23.14
C THR A 201 14.87 4.48 -24.41
N GLN A 202 15.77 5.46 -24.31
CA GLN A 202 16.53 6.02 -25.44
C GLN A 202 17.88 5.33 -25.70
N LYS A 203 18.20 4.24 -24.97
CA LYS A 203 19.39 3.41 -25.18
C LYS A 203 19.04 2.16 -25.96
#